data_AF-A0A4R9WKW1-F1
#
_entry.id   AF-A0A4R9WKW1-F1
#
_cell.length_a   1.000
_cell.length_b   1.000
_cell.length_c   1.000
_cell.angle_alpha   90.00
_cell.angle_beta   90.00
_cell.angle_gamma   90.00
#
_symmetry.space_group_name_H-M   'P 1'
#
loop_
_entity.id
_entity.type
_entity.pdbx_description
1 polymer ?
#
loop_
_entity_poly.entity_id
_entity_poly.type
_entity_poly.pdbx_seq_one_letter_code
_entity_poly.pdbx_strand_id
1 'polypeptide(L)'
;MKPKIQDEVPWSDRLTAYDHEHFTMYMRLLDASADDAREDEMAQVALGIDPMREPERARMAVRSHLDRANWMVTTGSAGVRDAIEAAGASLLYLPPYSPDFNPIENAFANLKALLRAKAERTIKALWDVVGTVVDLFTPAECANYSKAAGYGPD
;
A
#
# COMPACT_ATOMS: atom_id res chain seq x y z
N MET A 1 5.64 7.84 -20.13
CA MET A 1 5.59 9.25 -19.65
C MET A 1 4.97 9.21 -18.27
N LYS A 2 5.53 9.84 -17.23
CA LYS A 2 4.83 9.93 -15.94
C LYS A 2 3.56 10.78 -16.17
N PRO A 3 2.39 10.33 -15.69
CA PRO A 3 1.17 11.11 -15.84
C PRO A 3 1.31 12.44 -15.11
N LYS A 4 0.79 13.50 -15.72
CA LYS A 4 0.95 14.86 -15.19
C LYS A 4 0.11 14.99 -13.92
N ILE A 5 0.76 15.28 -12.79
CA ILE A 5 0.08 15.57 -11.53
C ILE A 5 -0.62 16.93 -11.63
N GLN A 6 -1.89 16.97 -11.25
CA GLN A 6 -2.65 18.21 -11.12
C GLN A 6 -2.24 18.95 -9.85
N ASP A 7 -2.47 20.25 -9.83
CA ASP A 7 -2.18 21.08 -8.66
C ASP A 7 -3.13 20.76 -7.49
N GLU A 8 -4.36 20.40 -7.83
CA GLU A 8 -5.37 19.90 -6.91
C GLU A 8 -5.97 18.61 -7.46
N VAL A 9 -6.36 17.71 -6.56
CA VAL A 9 -7.12 16.52 -6.93
C VAL A 9 -8.52 16.94 -7.40
N PRO A 10 -9.02 16.41 -8.54
CA PRO A 10 -10.42 16.57 -8.92
C PRO A 10 -11.32 15.84 -7.92
N TRP A 11 -11.83 16.57 -6.93
CA TRP A 11 -12.55 16.01 -5.80
C TRP A 11 -13.89 15.36 -6.20
N SER A 12 -14.21 14.23 -5.56
CA SER A 12 -15.48 13.50 -5.70
C SER A 12 -15.76 12.67 -4.44
N ASP A 13 -17.02 12.36 -4.18
CA ASP A 13 -17.45 11.41 -3.14
C ASP A 13 -17.24 9.93 -3.56
N ARG A 14 -16.71 9.68 -4.76
CA ARG A 14 -16.35 8.35 -5.27
C ARG A 14 -14.92 8.33 -5.79
N LEU A 15 -14.35 7.14 -5.94
CA LEU A 15 -13.08 6.96 -6.65
C LEU A 15 -13.24 7.37 -8.12
N THR A 16 -12.26 8.10 -8.63
CA THR A 16 -12.21 8.67 -9.97
C THR A 16 -11.11 8.00 -10.79
N ALA A 17 -11.10 8.21 -12.11
CA ALA A 17 -10.01 7.74 -12.97
C ALA A 17 -8.64 8.33 -12.55
N TYR A 18 -8.63 9.58 -12.07
CA TYR A 18 -7.44 10.21 -11.49
C TYR A 18 -6.92 9.40 -10.29
N ASP A 19 -7.83 8.92 -9.44
CA ASP A 19 -7.42 8.14 -8.27
C ASP A 19 -6.74 6.81 -8.66
N HIS A 20 -7.29 6.13 -9.68
CA HIS A 20 -6.71 4.90 -10.20
C HIS A 20 -5.35 5.13 -10.88
N GLU A 21 -5.21 6.19 -11.67
CA GLU A 21 -3.96 6.54 -12.36
C GLU A 21 -2.85 6.93 -11.38
N HIS A 22 -3.20 7.57 -10.27
CA HIS A 22 -2.25 8.12 -9.30
C HIS A 22 -2.20 7.35 -7.97
N PHE A 23 -2.76 6.14 -7.91
CA PHE A 23 -2.84 5.34 -6.68
C PHE A 23 -1.48 5.17 -5.98
N THR A 24 -0.42 4.84 -6.72
CA THR A 24 0.93 4.66 -6.16
C THR A 24 1.48 5.94 -5.52
N MET A 25 1.11 7.11 -6.04
CA MET A 25 1.53 8.38 -5.47
C MET A 25 0.83 8.64 -4.14
N TYR A 26 -0.46 8.32 -4.00
CA TYR A 26 -1.15 8.42 -2.70
C TYR A 26 -0.52 7.49 -1.66
N MET A 27 -0.19 6.25 -2.03
CA MET A 27 0.49 5.33 -1.12
C MET A 27 1.82 5.90 -0.61
N ARG A 28 2.61 6.53 -1.49
CA ARG A 28 3.87 7.18 -1.10
C ARG A 28 3.65 8.40 -0.20
N LEU A 29 2.60 9.17 -0.44
CA LEU A 29 2.25 10.30 0.43
C LEU A 29 1.82 9.83 1.83
N LEU A 30 1.01 8.78 1.91
CA LEU A 30 0.60 8.19 3.19
C LEU A 30 1.78 7.63 3.96
N ASP A 31 2.68 6.90 3.29
CA ASP A 31 3.90 6.32 3.86
C ASP A 31 4.82 7.42 4.39
N ALA A 32 5.15 8.41 3.55
CA ALA A 32 5.97 9.55 3.95
C ALA A 32 5.33 10.37 5.09
N SER A 33 4.01 10.56 5.06
CA SER A 33 3.29 11.25 6.14
C SER A 33 3.29 10.44 7.44
N ALA A 34 3.26 9.11 7.39
CA ALA A 34 3.35 8.25 8.57
C ALA A 34 4.76 8.29 9.20
N ASP A 35 5.78 8.57 8.39
CA ASP A 35 7.17 8.81 8.82
C ASP A 35 7.45 10.28 9.20
N ASP A 36 6.41 11.11 9.37
CA ASP A 36 6.51 12.54 9.69
C ASP A 36 7.38 13.35 8.69
N ALA A 37 7.43 12.92 7.42
CA ALA A 37 8.15 13.65 6.38
C ALA A 37 7.57 15.05 6.20
N ARG A 38 8.42 16.00 5.84
CA ARG A 38 8.00 17.40 5.59
C ARG A 38 7.32 17.53 4.23
N GLU A 39 6.49 18.57 4.08
CA GLU A 39 5.76 18.84 2.82
C GLU A 39 6.71 19.03 1.62
N ASP A 40 7.87 19.65 1.81
CA ASP A 40 8.88 19.83 0.75
C ASP A 40 9.45 18.49 0.26
N GLU A 41 9.77 17.60 1.19
CA GLU A 41 10.25 16.25 0.90
C GLU A 41 9.17 15.40 0.20
N MET A 42 7.94 15.45 0.70
CA MET A 42 6.80 14.77 0.08
C MET A 42 6.56 15.25 -1.36
N ALA A 43 6.63 16.57 -1.60
CA ALA A 43 6.49 17.12 -2.94
C ALA A 43 7.56 16.58 -3.90
N GLN A 44 8.82 16.55 -3.46
CA GLN A 44 9.91 16.08 -4.29
C GLN A 44 9.86 14.57 -4.54
N VAL A 45 9.64 13.78 -3.50
CA VAL A 45 9.76 12.31 -3.54
C VAL A 45 8.49 11.66 -4.08
N ALA A 46 7.31 12.09 -3.62
CA ALA A 46 6.05 11.47 -4.00
C ALA A 46 5.46 12.09 -5.28
N LEU A 47 5.47 13.43 -5.41
CA LEU A 47 4.86 14.14 -6.54
C LEU A 47 5.84 14.45 -7.68
N GLY A 48 7.15 14.48 -7.40
CA GLY A 48 8.16 14.91 -8.35
C GLY A 48 8.12 16.42 -8.65
N ILE A 49 7.56 17.21 -7.73
CA ILE A 49 7.52 18.68 -7.81
C ILE A 49 8.70 19.23 -7.01
N ASP A 50 9.45 20.16 -7.60
CA ASP A 50 10.60 20.79 -6.92
C ASP A 50 10.11 21.95 -6.02
N PRO A 51 10.15 21.79 -4.68
CA PRO A 51 9.65 22.80 -3.76
C PRO A 51 10.50 24.08 -3.75
N MET A 52 11.76 24.03 -4.20
CA MET A 52 12.61 25.22 -4.28
C MET A 52 12.27 26.07 -5.50
N ARG A 53 11.76 25.44 -6.57
CA ARG A 53 11.38 26.13 -7.81
C ARG A 53 9.92 26.57 -7.82
N GLU A 54 9.04 25.76 -7.24
CA GLU A 54 7.59 25.96 -7.28
C GLU A 54 6.96 25.79 -5.87
N PRO A 55 7.35 26.60 -4.86
CA PRO A 55 6.99 26.36 -3.45
C PRO A 55 5.49 26.33 -3.17
N GLU A 56 4.75 27.29 -3.71
CA GLU A 56 3.29 27.38 -3.51
C GLU A 56 2.55 26.17 -4.12
N ARG A 57 2.95 25.79 -5.34
CA ARG A 57 2.39 24.64 -6.05
C ARG A 57 2.72 23.32 -5.34
N ALA A 58 3.96 23.17 -4.87
CA ALA A 58 4.40 21.99 -4.13
C ALA A 58 3.55 21.78 -2.88
N ARG A 59 3.36 22.84 -2.09
CA ARG A 59 2.56 22.81 -0.87
C ARG A 59 1.09 22.49 -1.14
N MET A 60 0.49 23.18 -2.10
CA MET A 60 -0.91 22.98 -2.48
C MET A 60 -1.15 21.55 -2.97
N ALA A 61 -0.28 21.04 -3.84
CA ALA A 61 -0.39 19.69 -4.37
C ALA A 61 -0.23 18.64 -3.26
N VAL A 62 0.78 18.74 -2.38
CA VAL A 62 0.95 17.79 -1.27
C VAL A 62 -0.30 17.73 -0.41
N ARG A 63 -0.81 18.90 0.00
CA ARG A 63 -1.99 18.95 0.86
C ARG A 63 -3.22 18.36 0.18
N SER A 64 -3.53 18.79 -1.04
CA SER A 64 -4.71 18.31 -1.78
C SER A 64 -4.68 16.78 -1.98
N HIS A 65 -3.51 16.23 -2.32
CA HIS A 65 -3.36 14.80 -2.56
C HIS A 65 -3.32 13.98 -1.26
N LEU A 66 -2.73 14.50 -0.19
CA LEU A 66 -2.74 13.86 1.12
C LEU A 66 -4.14 13.86 1.73
N ASP A 67 -4.89 14.95 1.60
CA ASP A 67 -6.29 15.03 2.01
C ASP A 67 -7.14 13.99 1.26
N ARG A 68 -6.92 13.85 -0.06
CA ARG A 68 -7.58 12.80 -0.85
C ARG A 68 -7.19 11.39 -0.39
N ALA A 69 -5.90 11.14 -0.17
CA ALA A 69 -5.38 9.85 0.30
C ALA A 69 -6.00 9.46 1.65
N ASN A 70 -6.03 10.41 2.59
CA ASN A 70 -6.67 10.24 3.89
C ASN A 70 -8.17 10.00 3.77
N TRP A 71 -8.86 10.71 2.88
CA TRP A 71 -10.28 10.46 2.61
C TRP A 71 -10.50 9.03 2.08
N MET A 72 -9.67 8.53 1.16
CA MET A 72 -9.80 7.18 0.61
C MET A 72 -9.66 6.09 1.69
N VAL A 73 -8.71 6.24 2.61
CA VAL A 73 -8.47 5.22 3.65
C VAL A 73 -9.49 5.27 4.79
N THR A 74 -10.08 6.43 5.06
CA THR A 74 -11.04 6.60 6.17
C THR A 74 -12.51 6.49 5.74
N THR A 75 -12.89 7.21 4.67
CA THR A 75 -14.27 7.41 4.26
C THR A 75 -14.58 6.70 2.94
N GLY A 76 -13.66 6.77 1.97
CA GLY A 76 -13.77 6.12 0.68
C GLY A 76 -13.81 4.59 0.75
N SER A 77 -13.44 4.01 1.89
CA SER A 77 -13.48 2.57 2.18
C SER A 77 -14.80 2.09 2.78
N ALA A 78 -15.82 2.95 2.93
CA ALA A 78 -17.10 2.63 3.56
C ALA A 78 -17.82 1.41 2.93
N GLY A 79 -17.61 1.12 1.64
CA GLY A 79 -18.20 -0.04 0.96
C GLY A 79 -17.34 -1.32 0.98
N VAL A 80 -16.13 -1.28 1.55
CA VAL A 80 -15.21 -2.45 1.55
C VAL A 80 -15.79 -3.59 2.37
N ARG A 81 -16.39 -3.30 3.54
CA ARG A 81 -17.07 -4.30 4.36
C ARG A 81 -18.18 -4.99 3.57
N ASP A 82 -19.08 -4.22 2.99
CA ASP A 82 -20.23 -4.74 2.25
C ASP A 82 -19.77 -5.60 1.07
N ALA A 83 -18.70 -5.19 0.37
CA ALA A 83 -18.11 -5.96 -0.71
C ALA A 83 -17.51 -7.30 -0.24
N ILE A 84 -16.83 -7.33 0.91
CA ILE A 84 -16.30 -8.55 1.52
C ILE A 84 -17.44 -9.51 1.89
N GLU A 85 -18.46 -8.99 2.58
CA GLU A 85 -19.61 -9.78 3.03
C GLU A 85 -20.45 -10.29 1.85
N ALA A 86 -20.63 -9.49 0.79
CA ALA A 86 -21.30 -9.90 -0.44
C ALA A 86 -20.56 -11.03 -1.20
N ALA A 87 -19.25 -11.16 -1.02
CA ALA A 87 -18.45 -12.27 -1.55
C ALA A 87 -18.56 -13.55 -0.69
N GLY A 88 -19.32 -13.52 0.41
CA GLY A 88 -19.46 -14.64 1.34
C GLY A 88 -18.30 -14.79 2.33
N ALA A 89 -17.45 -13.77 2.45
CA ALA A 89 -16.35 -13.73 3.41
C ALA A 89 -16.74 -12.95 4.68
N SER A 90 -16.04 -13.21 5.79
CA SER A 90 -16.19 -12.47 7.04
C SER A 90 -14.96 -11.60 7.31
N LEU A 91 -15.17 -10.45 7.95
CA LEU A 91 -14.09 -9.55 8.33
C LEU A 91 -13.58 -9.90 9.74
N LEU A 92 -12.30 -10.23 9.84
CA LEU A 92 -11.61 -10.44 11.11
C LEU A 92 -10.72 -9.23 11.41
N TYR A 93 -11.03 -8.50 12.48
CA TYR A 93 -10.21 -7.37 12.89
C TYR A 93 -9.05 -7.80 13.76
N LEU A 94 -7.85 -7.32 13.40
CA LEU A 94 -6.66 -7.44 14.22
C LEU A 94 -6.60 -6.28 15.22
N PRO A 95 -6.21 -6.53 16.48
CA PRO A 95 -5.89 -5.43 17.39
C PRO A 95 -4.73 -4.59 16.82
N PRO A 96 -4.70 -3.27 17.08
CA PRO A 96 -3.60 -2.42 16.63
C PRO A 96 -2.24 -2.97 17.06
N TYR A 97 -1.22 -2.81 16.19
CA TYR A 97 0.16 -3.25 16.44
C TYR A 97 0.31 -4.71 16.87
N SER A 98 -0.52 -5.60 16.33
CA SER A 98 -0.48 -7.04 16.64
C SER A 98 0.02 -7.88 15.45
N PRO A 99 1.29 -7.73 15.03
CA PRO A 99 1.84 -8.46 13.90
C PRO A 99 1.84 -9.98 14.13
N ASP A 100 1.94 -10.42 15.39
CA ASP A 100 1.96 -11.85 15.75
C ASP A 100 0.64 -12.56 15.42
N PHE A 101 -0.48 -11.83 15.35
CA PHE A 101 -1.78 -12.35 14.94
C PHE A 101 -2.02 -12.23 13.43
N ASN A 102 -1.05 -11.73 12.65
CA ASN A 102 -1.19 -11.58 11.22
C ASN A 102 -0.37 -12.64 10.46
N PRO A 103 -0.98 -13.71 9.92
CA PRO A 103 -0.23 -14.82 9.31
C PRO A 103 0.58 -14.39 8.09
N ILE A 104 0.23 -13.27 7.46
CA ILE A 104 0.99 -12.72 6.33
C ILE A 104 2.40 -12.29 6.75
N GLU A 105 2.63 -11.91 8.01
CA GLU A 105 3.95 -11.48 8.49
C GLU A 105 4.96 -12.64 8.45
N ASN A 106 4.53 -13.83 8.86
CA ASN A 106 5.35 -15.05 8.76
C ASN A 106 5.65 -15.41 7.30
N ALA A 107 4.63 -15.37 6.45
CA ALA A 107 4.80 -15.63 5.01
C ALA A 107 5.75 -14.60 4.37
N PHE A 108 5.62 -13.32 4.70
CA PHE A 108 6.47 -12.25 4.18
C PHE A 108 7.90 -12.34 4.71
N ALA A 109 8.11 -12.79 5.95
CA ALA A 109 9.46 -13.05 6.46
C ALA A 109 10.18 -14.10 5.60
N ASN A 110 9.51 -15.21 5.29
CA ASN A 110 10.07 -16.25 4.41
C ASN A 110 10.27 -15.73 2.97
N LEU A 111 9.26 -15.06 2.39
CA LEU A 111 9.36 -14.45 1.06
C LEU A 111 10.57 -13.51 0.96
N LYS A 112 10.72 -12.60 1.93
CA LYS A 112 11.86 -11.67 1.98
C LYS A 112 13.20 -12.41 2.08
N ALA A 113 13.28 -13.51 2.84
CA ALA A 113 14.50 -14.31 2.93
C ALA A 113 14.87 -14.95 1.58
N LEU A 114 13.89 -15.55 0.89
CA LEU A 114 14.07 -16.14 -0.43
C LEU A 114 14.50 -15.10 -1.47
N LEU A 115 13.83 -13.94 -1.50
CA LEU A 115 14.17 -12.85 -2.42
C LEU A 115 15.57 -12.28 -2.17
N ARG A 116 15.96 -12.12 -0.90
CA ARG A 116 17.32 -11.67 -0.54
C ARG A 116 18.38 -12.66 -0.98
N ALA A 117 18.13 -13.96 -0.86
CA ALA A 117 19.05 -15.01 -1.32
C ALA A 117 19.24 -15.01 -2.85
N LYS A 118 18.20 -14.67 -3.62
CA LYS A 118 18.28 -14.55 -5.09
C LYS A 118 19.02 -13.29 -5.54
N ALA A 119 19.02 -12.24 -4.71
CA ALA A 119 19.83 -11.03 -4.91
C ALA A 119 19.62 -10.32 -6.26
N GLU A 120 18.42 -10.39 -6.84
CA GLU A 120 18.10 -9.70 -8.08
C GLU A 120 18.27 -8.18 -7.95
N ARG A 121 18.69 -7.54 -9.06
CA ARG A 121 19.00 -6.10 -9.11
C ARG A 121 18.20 -5.32 -10.14
N THR A 122 17.22 -5.96 -10.77
CA THR A 122 16.30 -5.30 -11.69
C THR A 122 14.86 -5.58 -11.29
N ILE A 123 13.97 -4.61 -11.54
CA ILE A 123 12.52 -4.77 -11.27
C ILE A 123 11.98 -5.98 -12.02
N LYS A 124 12.33 -6.15 -13.30
CA LYS A 124 11.87 -7.28 -14.11
C LYS A 124 12.28 -8.61 -13.50
N ALA A 125 13.57 -8.79 -13.20
CA ALA A 125 14.06 -10.05 -12.65
C ALA A 125 13.48 -10.32 -11.25
N LEU A 126 13.28 -9.27 -10.44
CA LEU A 126 12.59 -9.40 -9.16
C LEU A 126 11.16 -9.90 -9.33
N TRP A 127 10.40 -9.36 -10.29
CA TRP A 127 9.04 -9.83 -10.60
C TRP A 127 9.03 -11.29 -11.06
N ASP A 128 9.93 -11.66 -11.97
CA ASP A 128 10.06 -13.03 -12.46
C ASP A 128 10.36 -13.99 -11.28
N VAL A 129 11.28 -13.61 -10.39
CA VAL A 129 11.63 -14.39 -9.21
C VAL A 129 10.46 -14.50 -8.22
N VAL A 130 9.75 -13.40 -7.94
CA VAL A 130 8.55 -13.43 -7.09
C VAL A 130 7.56 -14.45 -7.64
N GLY A 131 7.30 -14.45 -8.96
CA GLY A 131 6.42 -15.41 -9.62
C GLY A 131 6.85 -16.87 -9.41
N THR A 132 8.15 -17.16 -9.41
CA THR A 132 8.64 -18.53 -9.12
C THR A 132 8.63 -18.89 -7.64
N VAL A 133 8.83 -17.91 -6.76
CA VAL A 133 8.96 -18.14 -5.31
C VAL A 133 7.60 -18.36 -4.66
N VAL A 134 6.54 -17.73 -5.16
CA VAL A 134 5.19 -17.93 -4.61
C VAL A 134 4.71 -19.38 -4.72
N ASP A 135 5.18 -20.13 -5.72
CA ASP A 135 4.87 -21.57 -5.87
C ASP A 135 5.43 -22.43 -4.72
N LEU A 136 6.39 -21.90 -3.95
CA LEU A 136 6.95 -22.59 -2.78
C LEU A 136 6.02 -22.52 -1.57
N PHE A 137 5.06 -21.59 -1.54
CA PHE A 137 4.11 -21.40 -0.43
C PHE A 137 2.96 -22.41 -0.55
N THR A 138 3.27 -23.66 -0.25
CA THR A 138 2.30 -24.76 -0.36
C THR A 138 1.11 -24.58 0.58
N PRO A 139 -0.06 -25.20 0.30
CA PRO A 139 -1.21 -25.15 1.21
C PRO A 139 -0.89 -25.58 2.65
N ALA A 140 -0.01 -26.58 2.81
CA ALA A 140 0.44 -27.05 4.13
C ALA A 140 1.27 -25.99 4.86
N GLU A 141 2.13 -25.26 4.15
CA GLU A 141 2.93 -24.18 4.71
C GLU A 141 2.06 -22.98 5.10
N CYS A 142 1.11 -22.60 4.25
CA CYS A 142 0.12 -21.57 4.55
C CYS A 142 -0.72 -21.92 5.79
N ALA A 143 -1.14 -23.18 5.94
CA ALA A 143 -1.84 -23.64 7.13
C ALA A 143 -0.98 -23.51 8.40
N ASN A 144 0.33 -23.76 8.30
CA ASN A 144 1.25 -23.56 9.43
C ASN A 144 1.37 -22.08 9.83
N TYR A 145 1.38 -21.15 8.88
CA TYR A 145 1.38 -19.71 9.19
C TYR A 145 0.11 -19.27 9.91
N SER A 146 -1.05 -19.74 9.45
CA SER A 146 -2.33 -19.49 10.13
C SER A 146 -2.35 -20.08 11.53
N LYS A 147 -1.86 -21.32 11.71
CA LYS A 147 -1.75 -21.95 13.03
C LYS A 147 -0.83 -21.17 13.96
N ALA A 148 0.32 -20.71 13.46
CA ALA A 148 1.26 -19.90 14.24
C ALA A 148 0.66 -18.56 14.70
N ALA A 149 -0.24 -17.99 13.90
CA ALA A 149 -0.99 -16.78 14.23
C ALA A 149 -2.24 -17.02 15.10
N GLY A 150 -2.50 -18.27 15.52
CA GLY A 150 -3.63 -18.63 16.40
C GLY A 150 -4.92 -19.03 15.69
N TYR A 151 -4.88 -19.29 14.38
CA TYR A 151 -6.05 -19.69 13.57
C TYR A 151 -6.07 -21.17 13.19
N GLY A 152 -5.36 -22.01 13.95
CA GLY A 152 -5.40 -23.45 13.77
C GLY A 152 -6.75 -24.03 14.21
N PRO A 153 -7.15 -25.21 13.69
CA PRO A 153 -8.27 -25.94 14.27
C PRO A 153 -7.96 -26.30 15.73
N ASP A 154 -9.01 -26.31 16.57
CA ASP A 154 -8.97 -26.85 17.94
C ASP A 154 -8.57 -28.34 17.96
#